data_AF-A0A535A563-F1
#
_entry.id   AF-A0A535A563-F1
#
_cell.length_a   1.000
_cell.length_b   1.000
_cell.length_c   1.000
_cell.angle_alpha   90.00
_cell.angle_beta   90.00
_cell.angle_gamma   90.00
#
_symmetry.space_group_name_H-M   'P 1'
#
loop_
_entity.id
_entity.type
_entity.pdbx_description
1 polymer ?
#
loop_
_entity_poly.entity_id
_entity_poly.type
_entity_poly.pdbx_seq_one_letter_code
_entity_poly.pdbx_strand_id
1 'polypeptide(L)' 'MTPPLAGLRVVELATDIAAPYATKLLADAGADVIKVEQPAGGDPMRRWTSSGAELPPGEDGVLFRFLNTSKRSV' A
#
# COMPACT_ATOMS: atom_id res chain seq x y z
N MET A 1 -6.17 18.00 -17.30
CA MET A 1 -6.31 16.70 -18.00
C MET A 1 -6.76 15.69 -16.97
N THR A 2 -7.72 14.83 -17.31
CA THR A 2 -8.21 13.77 -16.40
C THR A 2 -7.20 12.62 -16.35
N PRO A 3 -6.83 12.09 -15.16
CA PRO A 3 -5.95 10.93 -15.05
C PRO A 3 -6.50 9.71 -15.82
N PRO A 4 -5.65 8.85 -16.40
CA PRO A 4 -6.09 7.73 -17.24
C PRO A 4 -7.06 6.75 -16.56
N LEU A 5 -6.96 6.56 -15.24
CA LEU A 5 -7.81 5.64 -14.47
C LEU A 5 -8.78 6.36 -13.53
N ALA A 6 -9.03 7.65 -13.74
CA ALA A 6 -9.98 8.40 -12.94
C ALA A 6 -11.38 7.76 -12.97
N GLY A 7 -12.02 7.67 -11.81
CA GLY A 7 -13.35 7.08 -11.65
C GLY A 7 -13.36 5.56 -11.42
N LEU A 8 -12.22 4.88 -11.55
CA LEU A 8 -12.10 3.47 -11.17
C LEU A 8 -11.85 3.33 -9.67
N ARG A 9 -12.49 2.35 -9.05
CA ARG A 9 -12.25 1.92 -7.66
C ARG A 9 -11.67 0.52 -7.65
N VAL A 10 -10.59 0.34 -6.90
CA VAL A 10 -9.86 -0.93 -6.79
C VAL A 10 -9.79 -1.34 -5.33
N VAL A 11 -10.10 -2.60 -5.05
CA VAL A 11 -9.95 -3.21 -3.72
C VAL A 11 -8.72 -4.11 -3.75
N GLU A 12 -7.71 -3.78 -2.95
CA GLU A 12 -6.49 -4.56 -2.77
C GLU A 12 -6.58 -5.39 -1.49
N LEU A 13 -6.59 -6.72 -1.65
CA LEU A 13 -6.62 -7.70 -0.55
C LEU A 13 -5.27 -8.39 -0.33
N ALA A 14 -4.22 -7.93 -1.00
CA ALA A 14 -2.94 -8.59 -1.05
C ALA A 14 -1.93 -7.99 -0.06
N THR A 15 -0.94 -8.79 0.29
CA THR A 15 0.26 -8.42 1.05
C THR A 15 1.50 -8.51 0.16
N ASP A 16 2.68 -8.31 0.76
CA ASP A 16 3.99 -8.42 0.11
C ASP A 16 4.19 -7.37 -1.00
N ILE A 17 4.76 -7.77 -2.14
CA ILE A 17 5.34 -6.82 -3.11
C ILE A 17 4.54 -6.74 -4.39
N ALA A 18 4.22 -7.87 -5.02
CA ALA A 18 3.76 -7.90 -6.41
C ALA A 18 2.43 -7.15 -6.61
N ALA A 19 1.40 -7.51 -5.84
CA ALA A 19 0.09 -6.88 -5.95
C ALA A 19 0.09 -5.44 -5.40
N PRO A 20 0.70 -5.13 -4.23
CA PRO A 20 0.80 -3.75 -3.78
C PRO A 20 1.56 -2.85 -4.76
N TYR A 21 2.57 -3.35 -5.47
CA TYR A 21 3.23 -2.60 -6.53
C TYR A 21 2.32 -2.36 -7.73
N ALA A 22 1.62 -3.40 -8.19
CA ALA A 22 0.70 -3.28 -9.32
C ALA A 22 -0.42 -2.26 -9.05
N THR A 23 -1.06 -2.32 -7.89
CA THR A 23 -2.15 -1.40 -7.52
C THR A 23 -1.63 0.00 -7.20
N LYS A 24 -0.38 0.16 -6.77
CA LYS A 24 0.24 1.48 -6.69
C LYS A 24 0.32 2.15 -8.06
N LEU A 25 0.70 1.42 -9.11
CA LEU A 25 0.69 1.98 -10.47
C LEU A 25 -0.73 2.41 -10.89
N LEU A 26 -1.76 1.69 -10.45
CA LEU A 26 -3.15 2.08 -10.69
C LEU A 26 -3.54 3.36 -9.92
N ALA A 27 -3.13 3.46 -8.65
CA ALA A 27 -3.35 4.64 -7.82
C ALA A 27 -2.64 5.88 -8.41
N ASP A 28 -1.39 5.72 -8.82
CA ASP A 28 -0.59 6.78 -9.45
C ASP A 28 -1.19 7.22 -10.80
N ALA A 29 -1.89 6.33 -11.51
CA ALA A 29 -2.65 6.64 -12.72
C ALA A 29 -4.07 7.20 -12.45
N GLY A 30 -4.44 7.40 -11.18
CA GLY A 30 -5.65 8.10 -10.74
C GLY A 30 -6.82 7.22 -10.29
N ALA A 31 -6.61 5.91 -10.08
CA ALA A 31 -7.63 5.05 -9.49
C ALA A 31 -7.77 5.28 -7.97
N ASP A 32 -8.99 5.12 -7.43
CA ASP A 32 -9.25 5.09 -5.99
C ASP A 32 -8.97 3.68 -5.44
N VAL A 33 -7.74 3.48 -4.96
CA VAL A 33 -7.28 2.18 -4.44
C VAL A 33 -7.48 2.13 -2.92
N ILE A 34 -8.25 1.13 -2.49
CA ILE A 34 -8.51 0.82 -1.08
C ILE A 34 -7.77 -0.48 -0.75
N LYS A 35 -6.75 -0.38 0.09
CA LYS A 35 -6.09 -1.53 0.69
C LYS A 35 -6.89 -1.96 1.91
N VAL A 36 -7.33 -3.21 1.91
CA VAL A 36 -8.01 -3.82 3.06
C VAL A 36 -6.96 -4.59 3.84
N GLU A 37 -6.76 -4.23 5.09
CA GLU A 37 -5.72 -4.82 5.92
C GLU A 37 -6.30 -5.67 7.06
N GLN A 38 -5.46 -6.51 7.67
CA GLN A 38 -5.88 -7.31 8.81
C GLN A 38 -6.20 -6.40 10.00
N PRO A 39 -7.40 -6.48 10.62
CA PRO A 39 -7.79 -5.57 11.70
C PRO A 39 -6.87 -5.60 12.93
N ALA A 40 -6.23 -6.75 13.18
CA ALA A 40 -5.40 -6.97 14.36
C ALA A 40 -3.94 -6.52 14.19
N GLY A 41 -3.47 -6.23 12.97
CA GLY A 41 -2.04 -6.04 12.73
C GLY A 41 -1.63 -5.37 11.42
N GLY A 42 -2.57 -5.03 10.56
CA GLY A 42 -2.28 -4.45 9.26
C GLY A 42 -1.61 -5.43 8.28
N ASP A 43 -1.02 -4.90 7.22
CA ASP A 43 -0.09 -5.62 6.35
C ASP A 43 1.25 -5.90 7.08
N PRO A 44 1.76 -7.15 7.09
CA PRO A 44 3.08 -7.46 7.66
C PRO A 44 4.23 -6.60 7.13
N MET A 45 4.14 -6.11 5.89
CA MET A 45 5.13 -5.20 5.31
C MET A 45 5.28 -3.88 6.08
N ARG A 46 4.26 -3.45 6.84
CA ARG A 46 4.35 -2.27 7.74
C ARG A 46 5.53 -2.37 8.70
N ARG A 47 5.94 -3.58 9.08
CA ARG A 47 7.02 -3.81 10.05
C ARG A 47 8.29 -4.38 9.43
N TRP A 48 8.29 -4.67 8.13
CA TRP A 48 9.43 -5.26 7.45
C TRP A 48 10.53 -4.22 7.15
N THR A 49 11.78 -4.59 7.41
CA THR A 49 12.97 -3.80 7.07
C THR A 49 14.02 -4.69 6.40
N SER A 50 14.71 -4.19 5.39
CA SER A 50 15.77 -4.93 4.70
C SER A 50 17.02 -5.14 5.57
N SER A 51 17.24 -4.24 6.53
CA SER A 51 18.35 -4.32 7.49
C SER A 51 18.07 -5.22 8.68
N GLY A 52 16.83 -5.69 8.86
CA GLY A 52 16.40 -6.39 10.09
C GLY A 52 16.32 -5.48 11.32
N ALA A 53 16.49 -4.17 11.16
CA ALA A 53 16.35 -3.22 12.25
C ALA A 53 14.89 -3.16 12.74
N GLU A 54 14.72 -3.04 14.06
CA GLU A 54 13.43 -2.73 14.65
C GLU A 54 13.01 -1.31 14.30
N LEU A 55 11.77 -1.15 13.87
CA LEU A 55 11.19 0.17 13.62
C LEU A 55 10.71 0.80 14.92
N PRO A 56 10.85 2.13 15.08
CA PRO A 56 10.25 2.85 16.18
C PRO A 56 8.74 2.58 16.30
N PRO A 57 8.17 2.71 17.51
CA PRO A 57 6.74 2.62 17.71
C PRO A 57 6.00 3.61 16.81
N GLY A 58 4.98 3.13 16.07
CA GLY A 58 4.16 3.97 15.19
C GLY A 58 4.76 4.28 13.83
N GLU A 59 5.96 3.79 13.51
CA GLU A 59 6.55 3.94 12.17
C GLU A 59 6.30 2.72 11.27
N ASP A 60 6.01 3.00 10.00
CA ASP A 60 5.92 2.00 8.95
C ASP A 60 7.25 1.85 8.20
N GLY A 61 7.55 0.62 7.78
CA GLY A 61 8.71 0.29 6.96
C GLY A 61 8.71 1.04 5.63
N VAL A 62 9.90 1.46 5.18
CA VAL A 62 10.06 2.26 3.95
C VAL A 62 9.51 1.57 2.72
N LEU A 63 9.63 0.24 2.62
CA LEU A 63 9.09 -0.53 1.50
C LEU A 63 7.56 -0.49 1.51
N PHE A 64 6.92 -0.67 2.67
CA PHE A 64 5.47 -0.56 2.79
C PHE A 64 4.99 0.82 2.38
N ARG A 65 5.65 1.88 2.86
CA ARG A 65 5.30 3.25 2.49
C ARG A 65 5.43 3.46 0.99
N PHE A 66 6.53 3.02 0.38
CA PHE A 66 6.72 3.09 -1.06
C PHE A 66 5.62 2.36 -1.82
N LEU A 67 5.30 1.12 -1.45
CA LEU A 67 4.30 0.29 -2.13
C LEU A 67 2.87 0.79 -1.95
N ASN A 68 2.58 1.58 -0.92
CA ASN A 68 1.21 1.98 -0.59
C ASN A 68 0.96 3.49 -0.65
N THR A 69 1.92 4.26 -1.19
CA THR A 69 1.69 5.65 -1.60
C THR A 69 0.44 5.75 -2.47
N SER A 70 -0.33 6.83 -2.27
CA SER A 70 -1.56 7.16 -3.02
C SER A 70 -2.76 6.25 -2.73
N LYS A 71 -2.65 5.27 -1.81
CA LYS A 71 -3.76 4.39 -1.42
C LYS A 71 -4.42 4.83 -0.13
N ARG A 72 -5.69 4.45 0.04
CA ARG A 72 -6.41 4.51 1.32
C ARG A 72 -6.38 3.14 1.98
N SER A 73 -6.34 3.12 3.31
CA SER A 73 -6.33 1.89 4.12
C SER A 73 -7.59 1.82 4.97
N VAL A 74 -8.15 0.61 5.12
CA VAL A 74 -9.26 0.28 6.02
C VAL A 74 -8.99 -1.01 6.78
#